data_AF-A0A523CZU2-F1
#
_entry.id   AF-A0A523CZU2-F1
#
_cell.length_a   1.000
_cell.length_b   1.000
_cell.length_c   1.000
_cell.angle_alpha   90.00
_cell.angle_beta   90.00
_cell.angle_gamma   90.00
#
_symmetry.space_group_name_H-M   'P 1'
#
loop_
_entity.id
_entity.type
_entity.pdbx_description
1 polymer ?
#
loop_
_entity_poly.entity_id
_entity_poly.type
_entity_poly.pdbx_seq_one_letter_code
_entity_poly.pdbx_strand_id
1 'polypeptide(L)'
;MLVFLLLCFLLLSGCSTPTNQEVSQDRVPAARIVLTGGTLIDGTGTGPIENATVVISGDRIEQVLTGDTRSFESDPNTQVIEIDGKFLLPGFID
;
A
#
# COMPACT_ATOMS: atom_id res chain seq x y z
N MET A 1 -45.17 24.43 -37.40
CA MET A 1 -44.95 24.78 -35.98
C MET A 1 -44.64 23.56 -35.12
N LEU A 2 -45.34 22.42 -35.27
CA LEU A 2 -45.11 21.19 -34.50
C LEU A 2 -43.76 20.47 -34.78
N VAL A 3 -43.28 20.50 -36.03
CA VAL A 3 -41.99 19.86 -36.44
C VAL A 3 -40.77 20.58 -35.86
N PHE A 4 -40.83 21.91 -35.67
CA PHE A 4 -39.73 22.69 -35.07
C PHE A 4 -39.60 22.41 -33.57
N LEU A 5 -40.71 22.07 -32.91
CA LEU A 5 -40.76 21.73 -31.48
C LEU A 5 -40.21 20.32 -31.21
N LEU A 6 -40.38 19.39 -32.15
CA LEU A 6 -39.85 18.02 -32.07
C LEU A 6 -38.33 17.96 -32.26
N LEU A 7 -37.75 18.89 -33.04
CA LEU A 7 -36.30 18.96 -33.28
C LEU A 7 -35.51 19.46 -32.06
N CYS A 8 -36.09 20.37 -31.27
CA CYS A 8 -35.48 20.85 -30.02
C CYS A 8 -35.42 19.77 -28.94
N PHE A 9 -36.40 18.86 -28.89
CA PHE A 9 -36.43 17.80 -27.89
C PHE A 9 -35.33 16.75 -28.10
N LEU A 10 -34.90 16.52 -29.35
CA LEU A 10 -33.78 15.63 -29.66
C LEU A 10 -32.39 16.22 -29.33
N LEU A 11 -32.27 17.55 -29.25
CA LEU A 11 -31.00 18.23 -28.99
C LEU A 11 -30.69 18.41 -27.49
N LEU A 12 -31.68 18.23 -26.59
CA LEU A 12 -31.53 18.41 -25.14
C LEU A 12 -31.06 17.17 -24.37
N SER A 13 -30.99 15.98 -24.99
CA SER A 13 -30.51 14.74 -24.34
C SER A 13 -28.98 14.63 -24.26
N GLY A 14 -28.25 15.72 -24.55
CA GLY A 14 -26.79 15.74 -24.67
C GLY A 14 -26.02 16.11 -23.39
N CYS A 15 -26.66 16.34 -22.24
CA CYS A 15 -25.94 16.56 -20.99
C CYS A 15 -25.44 15.22 -20.42
N SER A 16 -24.31 14.81 -20.94
CA SER A 16 -23.47 13.76 -20.38
C SER A 16 -23.19 14.09 -18.93
N THR A 17 -23.44 13.09 -18.09
CA THR A 17 -23.09 12.98 -16.68
C THR A 17 -21.74 13.65 -16.42
N PRO A 18 -21.60 14.52 -15.40
CA PRO A 18 -20.27 14.86 -14.90
C PRO A 18 -19.71 13.58 -14.32
N THR A 19 -19.00 12.82 -15.14
CA THR A 19 -18.00 11.87 -14.66
C THR A 19 -17.03 12.73 -13.90
N ASN A 20 -17.20 12.74 -12.58
CA ASN A 20 -16.15 13.13 -11.66
C ASN A 20 -15.03 12.14 -11.98
N GLN A 21 -14.12 12.55 -12.87
CA GLN A 21 -12.87 11.87 -13.07
C GLN A 21 -12.16 12.03 -11.74
N GLU A 22 -12.40 11.06 -10.85
CA GLU A 22 -11.44 10.74 -9.82
C GLU A 22 -10.12 10.68 -10.55
N VAL A 23 -9.29 11.69 -10.30
CA VAL A 23 -7.91 11.70 -10.70
C VAL A 23 -7.38 10.40 -10.14
N SER A 24 -7.26 9.39 -11.00
CA SER A 24 -6.39 8.24 -10.77
C SER A 24 -5.03 8.88 -10.58
N GLN A 25 -4.74 9.23 -9.33
CA GLN A 25 -3.41 9.56 -8.92
C GLN A 25 -2.64 8.33 -9.36
N ASP A 26 -1.83 8.52 -10.38
CA ASP A 26 -0.67 7.70 -10.65
C ASP A 26 0.22 7.88 -9.41
N ARG A 27 -0.22 7.32 -8.28
CA ARG A 27 0.54 7.27 -7.04
C ARG A 27 1.65 6.34 -7.42
N VAL A 28 2.80 6.89 -7.75
CA VAL A 28 4.06 6.16 -7.67
C VAL A 28 3.98 5.41 -6.34
N PRO A 29 3.90 4.07 -6.35
CA PRO A 29 3.75 3.31 -5.13
C PRO A 29 4.85 3.75 -4.18
N ALA A 30 4.50 4.01 -2.92
CA ALA A 30 5.50 4.36 -1.93
C ALA A 30 6.57 3.26 -1.92
N ALA A 31 7.84 3.64 -1.85
CA ALA A 31 8.93 2.67 -1.83
C ALA A 31 8.65 1.64 -0.73
N ARG A 32 8.63 0.36 -1.11
CA ARG A 32 8.25 -0.74 -0.22
C ARG A 32 9.47 -1.56 0.13
N ILE A 33 9.76 -1.72 1.41
CA ILE A 33 10.90 -2.47 1.91
C ILE A 33 10.38 -3.61 2.80
N VAL A 34 10.87 -4.82 2.58
CA VAL A 34 10.56 -5.98 3.41
C VAL A 34 11.84 -6.47 4.06
N LEU A 35 11.86 -6.50 5.39
CA LEU A 35 12.93 -7.10 6.19
C LEU A 35 12.44 -8.46 6.68
N THR A 36 13.10 -9.56 6.34
CA THR A 36 12.58 -10.91 6.62
C THR A 36 13.63 -11.87 7.20
N GLY A 37 13.19 -12.82 8.03
CA GLY A 37 14.03 -13.85 8.65
C GLY A 37 14.74 -13.42 9.94
N GLY A 38 14.48 -12.21 10.44
CA GLY A 38 15.17 -11.66 11.60
C GLY A 38 14.50 -12.01 12.94
N THR A 39 15.24 -11.85 14.03
CA THR A 39 14.66 -11.86 15.39
C THR A 39 14.21 -10.45 15.76
N LEU A 40 12.91 -10.22 15.87
CA LEU A 40 12.32 -8.92 16.22
C LEU A 40 12.28 -8.71 17.74
N ILE A 41 12.76 -7.56 18.18
CA ILE A 41 12.65 -7.05 19.56
C ILE A 41 11.95 -5.70 19.47
N ASP A 42 10.64 -5.66 19.69
CA ASP A 42 9.78 -4.50 19.35
C ASP A 42 9.65 -3.44 20.46
N GLY A 43 10.25 -3.66 21.63
CA GLY A 43 10.20 -2.73 22.76
C GLY A 43 8.90 -2.77 23.58
N THR A 44 7.98 -3.70 23.32
CA THR A 44 6.75 -3.88 24.12
C THR A 44 6.99 -4.54 25.48
N GLY A 45 8.22 -5.00 25.74
CA GLY A 45 8.58 -5.77 26.93
C GLY A 45 8.25 -7.26 26.83
N THR A 46 7.65 -7.70 25.72
CA THR A 46 7.52 -9.13 25.40
C THR A 46 8.86 -9.72 24.95
N GLY A 47 8.96 -11.06 24.98
CA GLY A 47 10.18 -11.76 24.56
C GLY A 47 10.45 -11.61 23.05
N PRO A 48 11.69 -11.89 22.58
CA PRO A 48 12.02 -11.80 21.17
C PRO A 48 11.14 -12.69 20.28
N ILE A 49 10.82 -12.21 19.08
CA ILE A 49 10.03 -12.94 18.08
C ILE A 49 10.97 -13.42 16.98
N GLU A 50 11.15 -14.74 16.86
CA GLU A 50 11.99 -15.34 15.83
C GLU A 50 11.32 -15.35 14.45
N ASN A 51 12.15 -15.37 13.40
CA ASN A 51 11.76 -15.46 11.99
C ASN A 51 10.71 -14.43 11.56
N ALA A 52 10.75 -13.25 12.16
CA ALA A 52 9.81 -12.17 11.89
C ALA A 52 10.06 -11.56 10.50
N THR A 53 8.98 -11.03 9.93
CA THR A 53 9.02 -10.20 8.72
C THR A 53 8.35 -8.86 8.97
N VAL A 54 9.01 -7.76 8.62
CA VAL A 54 8.49 -6.40 8.75
C VAL A 54 8.40 -5.76 7.37
N VAL A 55 7.20 -5.33 7.03
CA VAL A 55 6.89 -4.66 5.77
C VAL A 55 6.77 -3.16 6.03
N ILE A 56 7.53 -2.37 5.30
CA ILE A 56 7.61 -0.92 5.40
C ILE A 56 7.13 -0.34 4.06
N SER A 57 6.22 0.61 4.11
CA SER A 57 5.71 1.33 2.95
C SER A 57 5.89 2.83 3.18
N GLY A 58 6.79 3.45 2.43
CA GLY A 58 7.16 4.85 2.64
C GLY A 58 7.74 5.09 4.04
N ASP A 59 7.04 5.89 4.84
CA ASP A 59 7.44 6.28 6.21
C ASP A 59 6.68 5.53 7.31
N ARG A 60 6.02 4.42 6.97
CA ARG A 60 5.20 3.63 7.90
C ARG A 60 5.54 2.15 7.83
N ILE A 61 5.47 1.50 8.99
CA ILE A 61 5.40 0.04 9.06
C ILE A 61 3.98 -0.35 8.64
N GLU A 62 3.87 -1.04 7.52
CA GLU A 62 2.60 -1.51 6.96
C GLU A 62 2.13 -2.77 7.70
N GLN A 63 3.05 -3.70 7.96
CA GLN A 63 2.72 -4.98 8.58
C GLN A 63 3.92 -5.60 9.32
N VAL A 64 3.62 -6.34 10.38
CA VAL A 64 4.54 -7.26 11.04
C VAL A 64 3.95 -8.66 10.98
N LEU A 65 4.69 -9.60 10.41
CA LEU A 65 4.36 -11.02 10.30
C LEU A 65 5.27 -11.80 11.25
N THR A 66 4.70 -12.80 11.94
CA THR A 66 5.41 -13.62 12.92
C THR A 66 5.39 -15.09 12.54
N GLY A 67 6.41 -15.84 12.97
CA GLY A 67 6.60 -17.24 12.62
C GLY A 67 7.25 -17.45 11.25
N ASP A 68 7.47 -18.72 10.87
CA ASP A 68 8.25 -19.11 9.67
C ASP A 68 7.60 -18.77 8.32
N THR A 69 6.49 -18.04 8.32
CA THR A 69 5.78 -17.74 7.09
C THR A 69 6.36 -16.47 6.45
N ARG A 70 7.24 -16.64 5.46
CA ARG A 70 7.65 -15.58 4.52
C ARG A 70 6.53 -15.23 3.51
N SER A 71 5.28 -15.16 3.97
CA SER A 71 4.13 -14.79 3.13
C SER A 71 3.89 -13.29 3.22
N PHE A 72 4.61 -12.54 2.40
CA PHE A 72 4.36 -11.12 2.17
C PHE A 72 4.11 -10.91 0.69
N GLU A 73 3.27 -9.93 0.37
CA GLU A 73 3.11 -9.51 -1.02
C GLU A 73 4.39 -8.77 -1.46
N SER A 74 4.87 -9.06 -2.66
CA SER A 74 5.98 -8.33 -3.27
C SER A 74 5.62 -7.95 -4.70
N ASP A 75 5.77 -6.68 -5.02
CA ASP A 75 5.71 -6.16 -6.38
C ASP A 75 7.14 -5.88 -6.91
N PRO A 76 7.33 -5.56 -8.20
CA PRO A 76 8.66 -5.28 -8.75
C PRO A 76 9.42 -4.12 -8.12
N ASN A 77 8.74 -3.23 -7.38
CA ASN A 77 9.35 -2.10 -6.69
C ASN A 77 9.63 -2.40 -5.20
N THR A 78 9.32 -3.61 -4.76
CA THR A 78 9.55 -4.06 -3.38
C THR A 78 11.00 -4.48 -3.20
N GLN A 79 11.72 -3.79 -2.32
CA GLN A 79 13.06 -4.19 -1.90
C GLN A 79 12.97 -5.22 -0.77
N VAL A 80 13.39 -6.45 -1.03
CA VAL A 80 13.46 -7.50 0.00
C VAL A 80 14.88 -7.60 0.56
N ILE A 81 15.00 -7.62 1.88
CA ILE A 81 16.26 -7.73 2.62
C ILE A 81 16.16 -8.90 3.59
N GLU A 82 16.88 -9.97 3.30
CA GLU A 82 17.03 -11.12 4.21
C GLU A 82 17.99 -10.74 5.35
N ILE A 83 17.53 -10.94 6.58
CA ILE A 83 18.24 -10.57 7.81
C ILE A 83 18.36 -11.78 8.77
N ASP A 84 18.45 -13.00 8.22
CA ASP A 84 18.63 -14.22 9.01
C ASP A 84 19.82 -14.12 9.97
N GLY A 85 19.60 -14.56 11.21
CA GLY A 85 20.59 -14.49 12.29
C GLY A 85 20.89 -13.08 12.79
N LYS A 86 20.14 -12.06 12.36
CA LYS A 86 20.24 -10.68 12.84
C LYS A 86 19.06 -10.32 13.72
N PHE A 87 19.24 -9.25 14.49
CA PHE A 87 18.19 -8.66 15.31
C PHE A 87 17.60 -7.43 14.61
N LEU A 88 16.28 -7.32 14.65
CA LEU A 88 15.54 -6.16 14.20
C LEU A 88 14.98 -5.42 15.42
N LEU A 89 15.36 -4.15 15.57
CA LEU A 89 14.97 -3.31 16.70
C LEU A 89 14.30 -2.02 16.19
N PRO A 90 13.46 -1.37 17.02
CA PRO A 90 13.11 0.02 16.83
C PRO A 90 14.35 0.90 16.68
N GLY A 91 14.20 2.03 15.99
CA GLY A 91 15.23 3.06 15.96
C GLY A 91 15.54 3.54 17.38
N PHE A 92 16.82 3.64 17.72
CA PHE A 92 17.25 4.18 19.02
C PHE A 92 16.95 5.68 19.10
N ILE A 93 16.61 6.14 20.30
CA ILE A 93 16.29 7.53 20.62
C ILE A 93 17.27 7.98 21.71
N ASP A 94 17.80 9.20 21.58
CA ASP A 94 18.59 9.94 22.58
C ASP A 94 17.80 11.18 23.02
#